data_AF-A0A4R0YXE9-F1
#
_entry.id   AF-A0A4R0YXE9-F1
#
_cell.length_a   1.000
_cell.length_b   1.000
_cell.length_c   1.000
_cell.angle_alpha   90.00
_cell.angle_beta   90.00
_cell.angle_gamma   90.00
#
_symmetry.space_group_name_H-M   'P 1'
#
loop_
_entity.id
_entity.type
_entity.pdbx_description
1 polymer ?
#
loop_
_entity_poly.entity_id
_entity_poly.type
_entity_poly.pdbx_seq_one_letter_code
_entity_poly.pdbx_strand_id
1 'polypeptide(L)'
;MSGGEAMTWEYYGDALIIVGVLTTILLITGLNFLKSRFRRRLVFSLTLLVMGYGIFLIGLVFVRGWDGLGWSMIGFSLYVIGLVTYIGVVIYHWIKARRTTNS
;
A
#
# COMPACT_ATOMS: atom_id res chain seq x y z
N MET A 1 3.70 16.07 -33.93
CA MET A 1 3.72 15.09 -32.82
C MET A 1 2.45 14.26 -32.93
N SER A 2 2.62 12.97 -33.16
CA SER A 2 1.53 12.02 -33.46
C SER A 2 0.76 11.69 -32.18
N GLY A 3 -0.58 11.67 -32.23
CA GLY A 3 -1.45 11.45 -31.06
C GLY A 3 -1.20 10.15 -30.28
N GLY A 4 -0.46 9.18 -30.84
CA GLY A 4 -0.04 7.97 -30.13
C GLY A 4 1.02 8.22 -29.06
N GLU A 5 1.93 9.19 -29.26
CA GLU A 5 2.95 9.51 -28.26
C GLU A 5 2.34 10.18 -27.03
N ALA A 6 1.37 11.09 -27.23
CA ALA A 6 0.65 11.75 -26.15
C ALA A 6 -0.09 10.76 -25.23
N MET A 7 -0.81 9.78 -25.80
CA MET A 7 -1.50 8.75 -25.02
C MET A 7 -0.54 7.87 -24.20
N THR A 8 0.64 7.55 -24.75
CA THR A 8 1.64 6.78 -23.99
C THR A 8 2.22 7.58 -22.82
N TRP A 9 2.44 8.89 -22.99
CA TRP A 9 2.95 9.73 -21.90
C TRP A 9 1.94 9.92 -20.78
N GLU A 10 0.64 10.08 -21.08
CA GLU A 10 -0.42 10.12 -20.05
C GLU A 10 -0.47 8.81 -19.26
N TYR A 11 -0.46 7.67 -19.93
CA TYR A 11 -0.51 6.36 -19.26
C TYR A 11 0.69 6.11 -18.34
N TYR A 12 1.90 6.46 -18.78
CA TYR A 12 3.10 6.37 -17.95
C TYR A 12 3.08 7.38 -16.80
N GLY A 13 2.54 8.58 -17.02
CA GLY A 13 2.37 9.61 -15.98
C GLY A 13 1.44 9.14 -14.87
N ASP A 14 0.28 8.59 -15.22
CA ASP A 14 -0.71 8.09 -14.26
C ASP A 14 -0.15 6.92 -13.43
N ALA A 15 0.55 5.99 -14.07
CA ALA A 15 1.21 4.89 -13.39
C ALA A 15 2.25 5.38 -12.37
N LEU A 16 3.06 6.39 -12.73
CA LEU A 16 4.03 7.00 -11.83
C LEU A 16 3.37 7.69 -10.65
N ILE A 17 2.25 8.39 -10.85
CA ILE A 17 1.49 9.03 -9.78
C ILE A 17 0.96 7.97 -8.81
N ILE A 18 0.34 6.90 -9.32
CA ILE A 18 -0.20 5.81 -8.50
C ILE A 18 0.92 5.16 -7.67
N VAL A 19 2.05 4.83 -8.30
CA VAL A 19 3.22 4.27 -7.60
C VAL A 19 3.73 5.25 -6.55
N GLY A 20 3.82 6.55 -6.86
CA GLY A 20 4.25 7.58 -5.91
C GLY A 20 3.35 7.69 -4.68
N VAL A 21 2.03 7.68 -4.89
CA VAL A 21 1.04 7.70 -3.81
C VAL A 21 1.16 6.46 -2.92
N LEU A 22 1.21 5.27 -3.52
CA LEU A 22 1.36 4.01 -2.79
C LEU A 22 2.67 3.98 -1.98
N THR A 23 3.77 4.43 -2.57
CA THR A 23 5.07 4.53 -1.90
C THR A 23 5.00 5.47 -0.70
N THR A 24 4.36 6.63 -0.86
CA THR A 24 4.21 7.62 0.21
C THR A 24 3.41 7.05 1.38
N ILE A 25 2.29 6.36 1.09
CA ILE A 25 1.48 5.69 2.10
C ILE A 25 2.30 4.61 2.83
N LEU A 26 3.08 3.82 2.10
CA LEU A 26 3.93 2.78 2.68
C LEU A 26 4.98 3.37 3.62
N LEU A 27 5.63 4.47 3.21
CA LEU A 27 6.62 5.17 4.04
C LEU A 27 6.01 5.74 5.31
N ILE A 28 4.88 6.45 5.20
CA ILE A 28 4.16 6.99 6.37
C ILE A 28 3.77 5.86 7.34
N THR A 29 3.24 4.76 6.79
CA THR A 29 2.83 3.60 7.58
C THR A 29 4.03 2.94 8.26
N GLY A 30 5.15 2.78 7.56
CA GLY A 30 6.39 2.25 8.10
C GLY A 30 7.01 3.12 9.20
N LEU A 31 7.04 4.44 9.01
CA LEU A 31 7.52 5.37 10.04
C LEU A 31 6.63 5.36 11.29
N ASN A 32 5.31 5.34 11.10
CA ASN A 32 4.36 5.27 12.20
C ASN A 32 4.47 3.92 12.95
N PHE A 33 4.66 2.82 12.22
CA PHE A 33 4.97 1.52 12.80
C PHE A 33 6.24 1.55 13.65
N LEU A 34 7.30 2.20 13.16
CA LEU A 34 8.57 2.32 13.88
C LEU A 34 8.39 3.07 15.21
N LYS A 35 7.54 4.10 15.24
CA LYS A 35 7.24 4.87 16.45
C LYS A 35 6.26 4.16 17.39
N SER A 36 5.44 3.24 16.89
CA SER A 36 4.40 2.57 17.66
C SER A 36 4.95 1.57 18.68
N ARG A 37 4.42 1.60 19.90
CA ARG A 37 4.73 0.63 20.98
C ARG A 37 4.13 -0.76 20.71
N PHE A 38 3.21 -0.87 19.74
CA PHE A 38 2.45 -2.09 19.43
C PHE A 38 3.03 -2.86 18.23
N ARG A 39 4.36 -2.75 17.99
CA ARG A 39 5.05 -3.35 16.84
C ARG A 39 4.61 -4.79 16.58
N ARG A 40 4.62 -5.66 17.59
CA ARG A 40 4.35 -7.10 17.44
C ARG A 40 3.02 -7.46 16.74
N ARG A 41 1.95 -6.66 16.92
CA ARG A 41 0.65 -6.89 16.25
C ARG A 41 0.55 -6.22 14.89
N LEU A 42 1.25 -5.12 14.69
CA LEU A 42 1.27 -4.39 13.42
C LEU A 42 2.25 -5.00 12.40
N VAL A 43 3.18 -5.88 12.82
CA VAL A 43 4.14 -6.58 11.92
C VAL A 43 3.38 -7.31 10.82
N PHE A 44 2.28 -7.99 11.15
CA PHE A 44 1.51 -8.76 10.17
C PHE A 44 0.93 -7.85 9.06
N SER A 45 0.26 -6.76 9.45
CA SER A 45 -0.29 -5.79 8.51
C SER A 45 0.79 -5.07 7.69
N LEU A 46 1.93 -4.75 8.32
CA LEU A 46 3.07 -4.14 7.62
C LEU A 46 3.67 -5.11 6.60
N THR A 47 3.81 -6.39 6.94
CA THR A 47 4.33 -7.42 6.03
C THR A 47 3.41 -7.62 4.82
N LEU A 48 2.09 -7.61 5.06
CA LEU A 48 1.08 -7.65 4.00
C LEU A 48 1.16 -6.44 3.06
N LEU A 49 1.32 -5.23 3.62
CA LEU A 49 1.53 -4.00 2.85
C LEU A 49 2.79 -4.09 1.97
N VAL A 50 3.92 -4.50 2.54
CA VAL A 50 5.20 -4.62 1.81
C VAL A 50 5.12 -5.69 0.73
N MET A 51 4.56 -6.88 1.04
CA MET A 51 4.36 -7.94 0.04
C MET A 51 3.42 -7.49 -1.08
N GLY A 52 2.28 -6.89 -0.74
CA GLY A 52 1.30 -6.42 -1.73
C GLY A 52 1.91 -5.39 -2.66
N TYR A 53 2.67 -4.44 -2.11
CA TYR A 53 3.40 -3.45 -2.89
C TYR A 53 4.47 -4.10 -3.79
N GLY A 54 5.22 -5.07 -3.29
CA GLY A 54 6.21 -5.82 -4.08
C GLY A 54 5.57 -6.58 -5.24
N ILE A 55 4.48 -7.31 -4.98
CA ILE A 55 3.73 -8.04 -6.01
C ILE A 55 3.14 -7.08 -7.05
N PHE A 56 2.64 -5.91 -6.60
CA PHE A 56 2.14 -4.87 -7.49
C PHE A 56 3.23 -4.36 -8.44
N LEU A 57 4.43 -4.05 -7.92
CA LEU A 57 5.55 -3.63 -8.75
C LEU A 57 6.03 -4.72 -9.71
N ILE A 58 6.04 -5.99 -9.27
CA ILE A 58 6.40 -7.12 -10.13
C ILE A 58 5.41 -7.26 -11.29
N GLY A 59 4.11 -7.17 -11.00
CA GLY A 59 3.05 -7.21 -12.01
C GLY A 59 3.13 -6.04 -13.00
N LEU A 60 3.54 -4.86 -12.54
CA LEU A 60 3.63 -3.65 -13.36
C LEU A 60 4.91 -3.60 -14.22
N VAL A 61 6.05 -4.04 -13.69
CA VAL A 61 7.37 -3.88 -14.34
C VAL A 61 7.78 -5.11 -15.15
N PHE A 62 7.55 -6.32 -14.63
CA PHE A 62 8.14 -7.54 -15.20
C PHE A 62 7.16 -8.35 -16.05
N VAL A 63 5.86 -8.23 -15.80
CA VAL A 63 4.85 -9.04 -16.48
C VAL A 63 4.09 -8.16 -17.48
N ARG A 64 4.15 -8.49 -18.77
CA ARG A 64 3.42 -7.78 -19.84
C ARG A 64 2.12 -8.50 -20.17
N GLY A 65 1.10 -7.74 -20.57
CA GLY A 65 -0.20 -8.28 -20.99
C GLY A 65 -1.15 -8.56 -19.83
N TRP A 66 -2.14 -9.42 -20.08
CA TRP A 66 -3.24 -9.72 -19.15
C TRP A 66 -2.77 -10.31 -17.83
N ASP A 67 -1.72 -11.13 -17.85
CA ASP A 67 -1.16 -11.72 -16.64
C ASP A 67 -0.58 -10.63 -15.71
N GLY A 68 0.08 -9.61 -16.26
CA GLY A 68 0.64 -8.52 -15.46
C GLY A 68 -0.42 -7.65 -14.81
N LEU A 69 -1.55 -7.48 -15.49
CA LEU A 69 -2.73 -6.81 -14.94
C LEU A 69 -3.32 -7.62 -13.78
N GLY A 70 -3.37 -8.95 -13.89
CA GLY A 70 -3.77 -9.85 -12.81
C GLY A 70 -2.84 -9.78 -11.59
N TRP A 71 -1.52 -9.86 -11.80
CA TRP A 71 -0.51 -9.74 -10.73
C TRP A 71 -0.58 -8.39 -10.03
N SER A 72 -0.73 -7.31 -10.80
CA SER A 72 -0.89 -5.96 -10.25
C SER A 72 -2.16 -5.86 -9.40
N MET A 73 -3.28 -6.41 -9.87
CA MET A 73 -4.55 -6.37 -9.16
C MET A 73 -4.52 -7.18 -7.86
N ILE A 74 -3.85 -8.34 -7.85
CA ILE A 74 -3.61 -9.14 -6.65
C ILE A 74 -2.73 -8.38 -5.65
N GLY A 75 -1.61 -7.83 -6.13
CA GLY A 75 -0.70 -7.04 -5.30
C GLY A 75 -1.38 -5.82 -4.66
N PHE A 76 -2.15 -5.09 -5.46
CA PHE A 76 -2.95 -3.94 -4.98
C PHE A 76 -4.00 -4.37 -3.95
N SER A 77 -4.69 -5.49 -4.17
CA SER A 77 -5.69 -6.00 -3.22
C SER A 77 -5.06 -6.38 -1.88
N LEU A 78 -3.90 -7.06 -1.90
CA LEU A 78 -3.13 -7.39 -0.71
C LEU A 78 -2.66 -6.12 0.01
N TYR A 79 -2.23 -5.10 -0.74
CA TYR A 79 -1.83 -3.80 -0.20
C TYR A 79 -2.99 -3.13 0.56
N VAL A 80 -4.17 -3.05 -0.06
CA VAL A 80 -5.37 -2.45 0.54
C VAL A 80 -5.81 -3.22 1.79
N ILE A 81 -5.82 -4.55 1.77
CA ILE A 81 -6.16 -5.37 2.94
C ILE A 81 -5.17 -5.12 4.07
N GLY A 82 -3.87 -5.08 3.77
CA GLY A 82 -2.83 -4.73 4.73
C GLY A 82 -3.04 -3.35 5.36
N LEU A 83 -3.38 -2.35 4.54
CA LEU A 83 -3.68 -0.99 4.98
C LEU A 83 -4.90 -0.92 5.91
N VAL A 84 -6.02 -1.53 5.49
CA VAL A 84 -7.26 -1.54 6.28
C VAL A 84 -7.05 -2.22 7.63
N THR A 85 -6.32 -3.35 7.63
CA THR A 85 -5.99 -4.06 8.87
C THR A 85 -5.10 -3.20 9.77
N TYR A 86 -4.10 -2.52 9.21
CA TYR A 86 -3.23 -1.60 9.95
C TYR A 86 -4.05 -0.48 10.62
N ILE A 87 -4.90 0.20 9.85
CA ILE A 87 -5.76 1.28 10.34
C ILE A 87 -6.70 0.77 11.44
N GLY A 88 -7.34 -0.38 11.23
CA GLY A 88 -8.24 -0.99 12.20
C GLY A 88 -7.56 -1.28 13.54
N VAL A 89 -6.34 -1.85 13.51
CA VAL A 89 -5.57 -2.12 14.73
C VAL A 89 -5.16 -0.83 15.44
N VAL A 90 -4.74 0.20 14.70
CA VAL A 90 -4.37 1.51 15.26
C VAL A 90 -5.57 2.17 15.93
N ILE A 91 -6.72 2.24 15.24
CA ILE A 91 -7.95 2.83 15.79
C ILE A 91 -8.42 2.05 17.03
N TYR A 92 -8.43 0.72 16.98
CA TYR A 92 -8.84 -0.11 18.10
C TYR A 92 -8.00 0.17 19.35
N HIS A 93 -6.68 0.26 19.21
CA HIS A 93 -5.80 0.56 20.34
C HIS A 93 -5.97 1.98 20.84
N TRP A 94 -6.18 2.95 19.96
CA TRP A 94 -6.42 4.32 20.35
C TRP A 94 -7.71 4.48 21.16
N ILE A 95 -8.79 3.82 20.72
CA ILE A 95 -10.06 3.77 21.47
C ILE A 95 -9.86 3.06 22.82
N LYS A 96 -9.17 1.91 22.83
CA LYS A 96 -8.92 1.15 24.06
C LYS A 96 -8.09 1.97 25.06
N ALA A 97 -7.06 2.67 24.60
CA ALA A 97 -6.23 3.53 25.44
C ALA A 97 -7.04 4.67 26.06
N ARG A 98 -7.91 5.35 25.29
CA ARG A 98 -8.79 6.39 25.82
C ARG A 98 -9.75 5.88 26.89
N ARG A 99 -10.28 4.65 26.76
CA ARG A 99 -11.17 4.07 27.79
C ARG A 99 -10.44 3.80 29.10
N THR A 100 -9.17 3.40 29.05
CA THR A 100 -8.37 3.14 30.25
C THR A 100 -7.87 4.39 30.97
N THR A 101 -7.82 5.55 30.31
CA THR A 101 -7.39 6.81 30.95
C THR A 101 -8.53 7.56 31.65
N ASN A 102 -9.79 7.17 31.39
CA ASN A 102 -10.99 7.79 31.95
C ASN A 102 -11.64 6.98 33.09
N SER A 103 -10.95 5.95 33.60
CA SER A 103 -11.35 5.16 34.77
C SER A 103 -10.31 5.31 35.87
#